data_AF-A0A969K9A3-F1
#
_entry.id   AF-A0A969K9A3-F1
#
_cell.length_a   1.000
_cell.length_b   1.000
_cell.length_c   1.000
_cell.angle_alpha   90.00
_cell.angle_beta   90.00
_cell.angle_gamma   90.00
#
_symmetry.space_group_name_H-M   'P 1'
#
loop_
_entity.id
_entity.type
_entity.pdbx_description
1 polymer ?
#
loop_
_entity_poly.entity_id
_entity_poly.type
_entity_poly.pdbx_seq_one_letter_code
_entity_poly.pdbx_strand_id
1 'polypeptide(L)'
;MTQKETQKAWYTLFDRDTRAVVYGQQVGAVQRMLDFDYICERPTPSVAAMVVPTANDSLQKFYWGTSEVLLPIRHNLGDALEKAPDVDVLINFASFRSAYAATMEALQYPQIRTIAIIAEGIPERRTRMIIQEANQRGVTIIGPATVGGIKPGCFKIGNTGGMLDNIIAAKLYRPGSVAFVSKSGGLSNELNNIISRNSNGVYEGIAIGGDRYPGTTFIDHLLRYEADPEVKILVFLGEVGGVDEYEVAGALREGRITKPLIAWCIGTCARIFPSEVQFGHAGALAGGASETAEAKNAALREAGAIVPTSFEEFGQAIQRTYRDLVDRGIIIERPEPEPPTIPMDYAWAQRMGLIRKSANFINTVSDDRGEELIYAGMPITQVFKEQIGIGGVISLLWFTRLLPGYARKLIEMVIMLTADRDPQASGAMNTIITPGRARPDFVAGIGDAHDWPAGWRGH
;
A
#
# COMPACT_ATOMS: atom_id res chain seq x y z
N MET A 1 23.35 28.61 12.77
CA MET A 1 24.01 27.79 11.75
C MET A 1 23.06 27.70 10.58
N THR A 2 23.36 28.40 9.49
CA THR A 2 22.56 28.44 8.25
C THR A 2 22.57 27.06 7.60
N GLN A 3 21.44 26.34 7.65
CA GLN A 3 21.18 25.20 6.78
C GLN A 3 21.22 25.72 5.35
N LYS A 4 22.26 25.37 4.58
CA LYS A 4 22.22 25.49 3.13
C LYS A 4 21.20 24.45 2.67
N GLU A 5 20.01 24.89 2.27
CA GLU A 5 19.11 24.08 1.46
C GLU A 5 19.86 23.74 0.18
N THR A 6 20.42 22.53 0.11
CA THR A 6 20.94 21.99 -1.14
C THR A 6 19.72 21.74 -2.01
N GLN A 7 19.37 22.70 -2.86
CA GLN A 7 18.22 22.60 -3.76
C GLN A 7 18.39 21.33 -4.61
N LYS A 8 17.47 20.37 -4.47
CA LYS A 8 17.49 19.11 -5.22
C LYS A 8 17.53 19.44 -6.72
N ALA A 9 18.36 18.72 -7.47
CA ALA A 9 18.37 18.87 -8.92
C ALA A 9 16.97 18.60 -9.47
N TRP A 10 16.54 19.35 -10.49
CA TRP A 10 15.16 19.28 -11.00
C TRP A 10 14.72 17.88 -11.44
N TYR A 11 15.67 17.02 -11.84
CA TYR A 11 15.41 15.63 -12.24
C TYR A 11 15.25 14.65 -11.07
N THR A 12 15.66 15.05 -9.86
CA THR A 12 15.63 14.21 -8.66
C THR A 12 14.31 14.39 -7.93
N LEU A 13 13.44 13.38 -8.01
CA LEU A 13 12.20 13.33 -7.20
C LEU A 13 12.45 12.81 -5.79
N PHE A 14 13.30 11.79 -5.69
CA PHE A 14 13.58 11.10 -4.43
C PHE A 14 15.08 10.95 -4.21
N ASP A 15 15.48 11.00 -2.95
CA ASP A 15 16.83 10.74 -2.46
C ASP A 15 16.76 10.05 -1.08
N ARG A 16 17.92 9.83 -0.45
CA ARG A 16 18.03 9.16 0.85
C ARG A 16 17.44 9.96 2.01
N ASP A 17 17.20 11.25 1.81
CA ASP A 17 16.68 12.18 2.82
C ASP A 17 15.21 12.53 2.59
N THR A 18 14.60 12.05 1.50
CA THR A 18 13.16 12.21 1.22
C THR A 18 12.28 11.72 2.35
N ARG A 19 11.35 12.58 2.78
CA ARG A 19 10.42 12.32 3.88
C ARG A 19 8.98 12.49 3.39
N ALA A 20 8.13 11.57 3.81
CA ALA A 20 6.78 11.44 3.30
C ALA A 20 5.73 11.43 4.41
N VAL A 21 4.56 11.99 4.10
CA VAL A 21 3.32 11.75 4.84
C VAL A 21 2.47 10.73 4.08
N VAL A 22 1.90 9.78 4.81
CA VAL A 22 0.99 8.77 4.26
C VAL A 22 -0.44 9.14 4.62
N TYR A 23 -1.26 9.46 3.61
CA TYR A 23 -2.68 9.76 3.80
C TYR A 23 -3.49 8.47 3.73
N GLY A 24 -4.09 8.06 4.86
CA GLY A 24 -4.86 6.83 5.04
C GLY A 24 -4.21 5.86 6.03
N GLN A 25 -5.03 5.01 6.65
CA GLN A 25 -4.60 4.05 7.68
C GLN A 25 -3.96 2.79 7.05
N GLN A 26 -2.78 2.95 6.45
CA GLN A 26 -2.07 1.89 5.73
C GLN A 26 -0.86 1.34 6.50
N VAL A 27 -1.10 0.70 7.64
CA VAL A 27 -0.05 0.15 8.52
C VAL A 27 0.89 -0.79 7.75
N GLY A 28 0.34 -1.69 6.92
CA GLY A 28 1.16 -2.63 6.15
C GLY A 28 2.06 -1.96 5.10
N ALA A 29 1.59 -0.89 4.44
CA ALA A 29 2.39 -0.17 3.47
C ALA A 29 3.50 0.65 4.15
N VAL A 30 3.18 1.31 5.27
CA VAL A 30 4.16 2.04 6.08
C VAL A 30 5.24 1.10 6.62
N GLN A 31 4.87 -0.06 7.17
CA GLN A 31 5.87 -1.03 7.64
C GLN A 31 6.77 -1.50 6.49
N ARG A 32 6.20 -1.80 5.31
CA ARG A 32 7.01 -2.16 4.13
C ARG A 32 7.98 -1.06 3.75
N MET A 33 7.59 0.21 3.80
CA MET A 33 8.47 1.36 3.54
C MET A 33 9.62 1.40 4.54
N LEU A 34 9.32 1.27 5.84
CA LEU A 34 10.34 1.25 6.90
C LEU A 34 11.30 0.06 6.77
N ASP A 35 10.81 -1.14 6.41
CA ASP A 35 11.66 -2.31 6.16
C ASP A 35 12.62 -2.05 5.00
N PHE A 36 12.13 -1.41 3.94
CA PHE A 36 12.96 -1.00 2.80
C PHE A 36 14.00 0.05 3.19
N ASP A 37 13.61 1.06 3.97
CA ASP A 37 14.52 2.09 4.43
C ASP A 37 15.66 1.50 5.29
N TYR A 38 15.32 0.54 6.16
CA TYR A 38 16.28 -0.15 7.02
C TYR A 38 17.31 -0.95 6.22
N ILE A 39 16.88 -1.77 5.25
CA ILE A 39 17.83 -2.53 4.41
C ILE A 39 18.63 -1.64 3.46
N CYS A 40 18.13 -0.44 3.14
CA CYS A 40 18.87 0.56 2.37
C CYS A 40 19.84 1.36 3.25
N GLU A 41 19.91 1.04 4.55
CA GLU A 41 20.72 1.70 5.57
C GLU A 41 20.46 3.22 5.64
N ARG A 42 19.19 3.62 5.53
CA ARG A 42 18.83 5.02 5.65
C ARG A 42 19.02 5.50 7.09
N PRO A 43 19.43 6.76 7.28
CA PRO A 43 19.61 7.32 8.62
C PRO A 43 18.26 7.57 9.32
N THR A 44 17.21 7.85 8.55
CA THR A 44 15.88 8.20 9.04
C THR A 44 14.81 7.46 8.26
N PRO A 45 13.69 7.06 8.90
CA PRO A 45 12.54 6.49 8.19
C PRO A 45 12.04 7.41 7.09
N SER A 46 11.56 6.85 5.99
CA SER A 46 10.88 7.59 4.92
C SER A 46 9.59 8.25 5.40
N VAL A 47 8.86 7.63 6.31
CA VAL A 47 7.54 8.10 6.76
C VAL A 47 7.71 8.96 8.01
N ALA A 48 7.21 10.19 7.93
CA ALA A 48 7.19 11.13 9.04
C ALA A 48 5.92 11.02 9.89
N ALA A 49 4.77 10.88 9.24
CA ALA A 49 3.47 10.79 9.89
C ALA A 49 2.44 10.09 8.99
N MET A 50 1.34 9.66 9.60
CA MET A 50 0.14 9.21 8.90
C MET A 50 -0.99 10.21 9.13
N VAL A 51 -1.78 10.48 8.10
CA VAL A 51 -2.98 11.33 8.19
C VAL A 51 -4.21 10.46 8.01
N VAL A 52 -5.06 10.40 9.05
CA VAL A 52 -6.27 9.58 9.07
C VAL A 52 -7.44 10.46 9.53
N PRO A 53 -8.22 11.05 8.60
CA PRO A 53 -9.29 12.00 8.93
C PRO A 53 -10.42 11.45 9.80
N THR A 54 -10.51 10.13 9.96
CA THR A 54 -11.54 9.48 10.80
C THR A 54 -11.02 9.10 12.18
N ALA A 55 -9.71 9.25 12.44
CA ALA A 55 -9.09 8.88 13.69
C ALA A 55 -8.71 10.12 14.50
N ASN A 56 -8.61 9.94 15.81
CA ASN A 56 -8.01 10.92 16.71
C ASN A 56 -6.48 10.84 16.63
N ASP A 57 -5.84 11.95 17.00
CA ASP A 57 -4.39 12.01 17.16
C ASP A 57 -3.89 10.92 18.12
N SER A 58 -2.95 10.11 17.64
CA SER A 58 -2.43 8.95 18.38
C SER A 58 -1.03 8.59 17.89
N LEU A 59 -0.40 7.61 18.53
CA LEU A 59 0.88 7.04 18.10
C LEU A 59 0.66 5.62 17.61
N GLN A 60 1.19 5.31 16.44
CA GLN A 60 1.17 3.97 15.86
C GLN A 60 2.56 3.35 15.96
N LYS A 61 2.60 2.12 16.43
CA LYS A 61 3.84 1.35 16.57
C LYS A 61 4.23 0.67 15.26
N PHE A 62 5.51 0.75 14.92
CA PHE A 62 6.16 0.14 13.76
C PHE A 62 7.52 -0.45 14.16
N TYR A 63 8.11 -1.23 13.27
CA TYR A 63 9.47 -1.75 13.42
C TYR A 63 10.47 -0.97 12.55
N TRP A 64 11.65 -0.75 13.10
CA TRP A 64 12.86 -0.30 12.43
C TRP A 64 13.95 -1.35 12.64
N GLY A 65 14.02 -2.30 11.70
CA GLY A 65 14.78 -3.54 11.89
C GLY A 65 14.19 -4.37 13.02
N THR A 66 14.89 -4.44 14.16
CA THR A 66 14.43 -5.15 15.37
C THR A 66 13.87 -4.23 16.44
N SER A 67 14.01 -2.92 16.29
CA SER A 67 13.57 -1.94 17.29
C SER A 67 12.15 -1.45 16.99
N GLU A 68 11.38 -1.14 18.04
CA GLU A 68 10.07 -0.54 17.88
C GLU A 68 10.18 1.00 17.82
N VAL A 69 9.49 1.61 16.87
CA VAL A 69 9.39 3.07 16.70
C VAL A 69 7.94 3.50 16.67
N LEU A 70 7.68 4.74 17.09
CA LEU A 70 6.34 5.33 17.13
C LEU A 70 6.23 6.42 16.07
N LEU A 71 5.26 6.29 15.16
CA LEU A 71 4.91 7.32 14.19
C LEU A 71 3.58 7.98 14.58
N PRO A 72 3.47 9.32 14.48
CA PRO A 72 2.24 10.01 14.79
C PRO A 72 1.16 9.75 13.73
N ILE A 73 -0.04 9.42 14.18
CA ILE A 73 -1.28 9.54 13.41
C ILE A 73 -1.87 10.91 13.72
N ARG A 74 -2.21 11.65 12.67
CA ARG A 74 -2.85 12.98 12.74
C ARG A 74 -4.21 12.96 12.08
N HIS A 75 -5.13 13.75 12.62
CA HIS A 75 -6.43 13.97 12.01
C HIS A 75 -6.31 14.82 10.72
N ASN A 76 -5.58 15.95 10.79
CA ASN A 76 -5.45 16.91 9.69
C ASN A 76 -4.10 16.79 8.99
N LEU A 77 -4.08 17.05 7.68
CA LEU A 77 -2.85 17.10 6.89
C LEU A 77 -1.96 18.29 7.30
N GLY A 78 -2.54 19.48 7.52
CA GLY A 78 -1.80 20.67 7.92
C GLY A 78 -0.99 20.47 9.20
N ASP A 79 -1.59 19.88 10.23
CA ASP A 79 -0.93 19.58 11.51
C ASP A 79 0.24 18.60 11.36
N ALA A 80 0.14 17.66 10.40
CA ALA A 80 1.21 16.71 10.11
C ALA A 80 2.39 17.41 9.41
N LEU A 81 2.10 18.31 8.48
CA LEU A 81 3.11 19.05 7.70
C LEU A 81 3.82 20.14 8.53
N GLU A 82 3.09 20.85 9.41
CA GLU A 82 3.69 21.82 10.34
C GLU A 82 4.71 21.17 11.28
N LYS A 83 4.41 19.97 11.78
CA LYS A 83 5.30 19.23 12.69
C LYS A 83 6.43 18.49 11.97
N ALA A 84 6.37 18.37 10.65
CA ALA A 84 7.35 17.70 9.82
C ALA A 84 7.68 18.57 8.59
N PRO A 85 8.39 19.70 8.78
CA PRO A 85 8.70 20.64 7.69
C PRO A 85 9.67 20.06 6.65
N ASP A 86 10.35 18.96 6.98
CA ASP A 86 11.23 18.17 6.10
C ASP A 86 10.47 17.32 5.08
N VAL A 87 9.14 17.18 5.22
CA VAL A 87 8.31 16.39 4.30
C VAL A 87 8.10 17.12 2.98
N ASP A 88 8.51 16.46 1.90
CA ASP A 88 8.35 16.90 0.51
C ASP A 88 7.45 15.96 -0.33
N VAL A 89 7.05 14.82 0.22
CA VAL A 89 6.24 13.80 -0.48
C VAL A 89 4.94 13.51 0.25
N LEU A 90 3.84 13.41 -0.49
CA LEU A 90 2.59 12.84 0.00
C LEU A 90 2.27 11.52 -0.73
N ILE A 91 2.00 10.46 0.02
CA ILE A 91 1.49 9.20 -0.52
C ILE A 91 0.01 9.08 -0.17
N ASN A 92 -0.85 9.22 -1.18
CA ASN A 92 -2.28 9.32 -1.02
C ASN A 92 -2.99 7.97 -1.26
N PHE A 93 -3.37 7.29 -0.16
CA PHE A 93 -4.18 6.08 -0.17
C PHE A 93 -5.67 6.34 0.09
N ALA A 94 -6.14 7.58 -0.03
CA ALA A 94 -7.57 7.87 0.01
C ALA A 94 -8.31 7.08 -1.09
N SER A 95 -9.55 6.67 -0.84
CA SER A 95 -10.37 6.02 -1.87
C SER A 95 -10.61 6.94 -3.08
N PHE A 96 -10.95 6.38 -4.26
CA PHE A 96 -11.23 7.18 -5.47
C PHE A 96 -12.26 8.31 -5.26
N ARG A 97 -13.18 8.15 -4.29
CA ARG A 97 -14.19 9.16 -3.92
C ARG A 97 -13.59 10.38 -3.25
N SER A 98 -12.53 10.18 -2.46
CA SER A 98 -11.92 11.18 -1.57
C SER A 98 -10.54 11.64 -2.06
N ALA A 99 -9.88 10.88 -2.94
CA ALA A 99 -8.54 11.16 -3.44
C ALA A 99 -8.41 12.54 -4.10
N TYR A 100 -9.45 12.99 -4.82
CA TYR A 100 -9.49 14.34 -5.37
C TYR A 100 -9.40 15.42 -4.30
N ALA A 101 -10.27 15.38 -3.29
CA ALA A 101 -10.29 16.39 -2.24
C ALA A 101 -8.97 16.41 -1.45
N ALA A 102 -8.47 15.24 -1.05
CA ALA A 102 -7.21 15.10 -0.33
C ALA A 102 -6.00 15.62 -1.14
N THR A 103 -5.98 15.37 -2.46
CA THR A 103 -4.90 15.85 -3.34
C THR A 103 -4.97 17.36 -3.53
N MET A 104 -6.17 17.93 -3.74
CA MET A 104 -6.35 19.37 -3.88
C MET A 104 -6.01 20.12 -2.58
N GLU A 105 -6.28 19.53 -1.43
CA GLU A 105 -5.82 20.03 -0.12
C GLU A 105 -4.29 20.01 -0.05
N ALA A 106 -3.67 18.88 -0.38
CA ALA A 106 -2.21 18.73 -0.34
C ALA A 106 -1.47 19.73 -1.23
N LEU A 107 -2.02 20.03 -2.42
CA LEU A 107 -1.47 21.02 -3.34
C LEU A 107 -1.45 22.44 -2.76
N GLN A 108 -2.22 22.73 -1.71
CA GLN A 108 -2.18 24.05 -1.06
C GLN A 108 -0.90 24.27 -0.25
N TYR A 109 -0.17 23.21 0.11
CA TYR A 109 1.04 23.27 0.93
C TYR A 109 2.31 23.33 0.07
N PRO A 110 3.06 24.45 0.05
CA PRO A 110 4.22 24.63 -0.84
C PRO A 110 5.37 23.65 -0.61
N GLN A 111 5.47 23.06 0.59
CA GLN A 111 6.50 22.07 0.91
C GLN A 111 6.32 20.75 0.14
N ILE A 112 5.10 20.41 -0.28
CA ILE A 112 4.84 19.19 -1.03
C ILE A 112 5.29 19.38 -2.48
N ARG A 113 6.27 18.58 -2.89
CA ARG A 113 6.87 18.59 -4.23
C ARG A 113 6.40 17.42 -5.08
N THR A 114 6.06 16.29 -4.45
CA THR A 114 5.57 15.09 -5.14
C THR A 114 4.36 14.50 -4.42
N ILE A 115 3.33 14.13 -5.17
CA ILE A 115 2.16 13.42 -4.66
C ILE A 115 2.00 12.11 -5.45
N ALA A 116 1.95 10.98 -4.75
CA ALA A 116 1.58 9.70 -5.33
C ALA A 116 0.11 9.40 -5.06
N ILE A 117 -0.71 9.23 -6.10
CA ILE A 117 -2.14 8.94 -5.98
C ILE A 117 -2.38 7.47 -6.27
N ILE A 118 -2.65 6.67 -5.24
CA ILE A 118 -2.74 5.22 -5.37
C ILE A 118 -4.11 4.77 -5.91
N ALA A 119 -5.15 5.55 -5.66
CA ALA A 119 -6.52 5.18 -6.01
C ALA A 119 -6.73 4.99 -7.51
N GLU A 120 -7.38 3.88 -7.86
CA GLU A 120 -7.88 3.59 -9.19
C GLU A 120 -9.37 3.99 -9.32
N GLY A 121 -9.79 4.46 -10.49
CA GLY A 121 -11.18 4.82 -10.76
C GLY A 121 -11.55 6.26 -10.40
N ILE A 122 -10.58 7.18 -10.35
CA ILE A 122 -10.89 8.61 -10.22
C ILE A 122 -11.49 9.11 -11.54
N PRO A 123 -12.64 9.82 -11.53
CA PRO A 123 -13.21 10.36 -12.77
C PRO A 123 -12.22 11.26 -13.53
N GLU A 124 -12.05 11.04 -14.84
CA GLU A 124 -11.07 11.73 -15.70
C GLU A 124 -11.10 13.26 -15.58
N ARG A 125 -12.28 13.86 -15.43
CA ARG A 125 -12.43 15.32 -15.24
C ARG A 125 -11.72 15.79 -13.97
N ARG A 126 -11.83 15.03 -12.87
CA ARG A 126 -11.17 15.35 -11.59
C ARG A 126 -9.66 15.20 -11.71
N THR A 127 -9.19 14.16 -12.41
CA THR A 127 -7.77 13.97 -12.67
C THR A 127 -7.19 15.12 -13.49
N ARG A 128 -7.90 15.59 -14.54
CA ARG A 128 -7.48 16.78 -15.31
C ARG A 128 -7.40 18.06 -14.47
N MET A 129 -8.31 18.24 -13.52
CA MET A 129 -8.26 19.37 -12.57
C MET A 129 -7.04 19.28 -11.65
N ILE A 130 -6.72 18.08 -11.14
CA ILE A 130 -5.50 17.83 -10.36
C ILE A 130 -4.26 18.18 -11.19
N ILE A 131 -4.18 17.69 -12.43
CA ILE A 131 -3.05 17.96 -13.35
C ILE A 131 -2.86 19.46 -13.55
N GLN A 132 -3.96 20.18 -13.84
CA GLN A 132 -3.90 21.62 -14.04
C GLN A 132 -3.34 22.36 -12.82
N GLU A 133 -3.85 22.05 -11.63
CA GLU A 133 -3.41 22.69 -10.39
C GLU A 133 -1.96 22.31 -10.04
N ALA A 134 -1.58 21.04 -10.21
CA ALA A 134 -0.24 20.56 -9.96
C ALA A 134 0.79 21.23 -10.88
N ASN A 135 0.46 21.40 -12.17
CA ASN A 135 1.30 22.12 -13.13
C ASN A 135 1.48 23.59 -12.77
N GLN A 136 0.41 24.28 -12.32
CA GLN A 136 0.49 25.67 -11.86
C GLN A 136 1.43 25.83 -10.64
N ARG A 137 1.54 24.80 -9.81
CA ARG A 137 2.35 24.80 -8.59
C ARG A 137 3.72 24.15 -8.75
N GLY A 138 3.99 23.52 -9.89
CA GLY A 138 5.22 22.76 -10.13
C GLY A 138 5.36 21.55 -9.20
N VAL A 139 4.26 20.84 -8.93
CA VAL A 139 4.21 19.61 -8.12
C VAL A 139 4.10 18.40 -9.05
N THR A 140 4.93 17.39 -8.83
CA THR A 140 4.90 16.15 -9.61
C THR A 140 3.80 15.22 -9.08
N ILE A 141 2.94 14.71 -9.97
CA ILE A 141 1.88 13.76 -9.62
C ILE A 141 2.18 12.39 -10.23
N ILE A 142 2.46 11.38 -9.39
CA ILE A 142 2.63 9.99 -9.83
C ILE A 142 1.29 9.27 -9.64
N GLY A 143 0.69 8.76 -10.72
CA GLY A 143 -0.68 8.23 -10.72
C GLY A 143 -1.69 9.21 -11.33
N PRO A 144 -3.01 9.00 -11.18
CA PRO A 144 -3.67 7.99 -10.35
C PRO A 144 -3.53 6.55 -10.85
N ALA A 145 -4.17 5.60 -10.16
CA ALA A 145 -4.15 4.17 -10.52
C ALA A 145 -2.74 3.58 -10.64
N THR A 146 -1.88 3.88 -9.66
CA THR A 146 -0.49 3.43 -9.62
C THR A 146 -0.14 2.76 -8.29
N VAL A 147 0.84 1.85 -8.34
CA VAL A 147 1.54 1.38 -7.13
C VAL A 147 2.56 2.42 -6.62
N GLY A 148 2.96 3.35 -7.48
CA GLY A 148 3.94 4.40 -7.23
C GLY A 148 5.25 4.18 -7.98
N GLY A 149 6.32 3.95 -7.24
CA GLY A 149 7.67 3.93 -7.76
C GLY A 149 8.70 3.59 -6.68
N ILE A 150 9.90 3.23 -7.13
CA ILE A 150 11.01 2.84 -6.27
C ILE A 150 12.31 3.42 -6.79
N LYS A 151 13.08 4.03 -5.89
CA LYS A 151 14.48 4.43 -6.11
C LYS A 151 15.35 3.61 -5.17
N PRO A 152 15.92 2.49 -5.64
CA PRO A 152 16.74 1.60 -4.83
C PRO A 152 17.82 2.33 -4.01
N GLY A 153 17.94 1.97 -2.73
CA GLY A 153 18.84 2.64 -1.80
C GLY A 153 18.38 4.01 -1.29
N CYS A 154 17.26 4.56 -1.78
CA CYS A 154 16.78 5.91 -1.46
C CYS A 154 15.37 5.93 -0.88
N PHE A 155 14.35 5.56 -1.66
CA PHE A 155 12.96 5.71 -1.25
C PHE A 155 12.06 4.77 -2.06
N LYS A 156 10.98 4.28 -1.44
CA LYS A 156 9.91 3.59 -2.16
C LYS A 156 8.54 4.14 -1.80
N ILE A 157 7.66 4.22 -2.79
CA ILE A 157 6.28 4.67 -2.59
C ILE A 157 5.43 3.48 -2.18
N GLY A 158 4.99 3.47 -0.91
CA GLY A 158 3.98 2.55 -0.40
C GLY A 158 4.32 1.08 -0.63
N ASN A 159 3.53 0.42 -1.48
CA ASN A 159 3.62 -1.02 -1.74
C ASN A 159 4.53 -1.39 -2.91
N THR A 160 5.19 -0.43 -3.56
CA THR A 160 6.06 -0.70 -4.72
C THR A 160 7.16 -1.70 -4.35
N GLY A 161 7.41 -2.70 -5.20
CA GLY A 161 8.40 -3.76 -4.94
C GLY A 161 7.92 -4.85 -3.97
N GLY A 162 6.72 -4.73 -3.39
CA GLY A 162 6.10 -5.79 -2.59
C GLY A 162 6.76 -6.04 -1.23
N MET A 163 6.80 -7.31 -0.85
CA MET A 163 7.41 -7.78 0.41
C MET A 163 8.93 -7.76 0.34
N LEU A 164 9.57 -7.80 1.50
CA LEU A 164 11.02 -7.72 1.64
C LEU A 164 11.77 -8.79 0.83
N ASP A 165 11.23 -10.02 0.76
CA ASP A 165 11.81 -11.12 -0.02
C ASP A 165 12.02 -10.74 -1.49
N ASN A 166 11.04 -10.04 -2.09
CA ASN A 166 11.15 -9.58 -3.47
C ASN A 166 12.14 -8.40 -3.60
N ILE A 167 12.18 -7.50 -2.62
CA ILE A 167 13.16 -6.41 -2.58
C ILE A 167 14.59 -6.96 -2.57
N ILE A 168 14.85 -8.02 -1.80
CA ILE A 168 16.16 -8.68 -1.74
C ILE A 168 16.42 -9.46 -3.03
N ALA A 169 15.46 -10.26 -3.51
CA ALA A 169 15.61 -11.08 -4.71
C ALA A 169 15.90 -10.25 -5.97
N ALA A 170 15.24 -9.10 -6.11
CA ALA A 170 15.46 -8.16 -7.21
C ALA A 170 16.55 -7.12 -6.92
N LYS A 171 17.29 -7.26 -5.81
CA LYS A 171 18.41 -6.39 -5.40
C LYS A 171 18.07 -4.90 -5.33
N LEU A 172 16.84 -4.60 -4.91
CA LEU A 172 16.28 -3.23 -4.88
C LEU A 172 16.76 -2.41 -3.67
N TYR A 173 17.61 -2.96 -2.80
CA TYR A 173 18.22 -2.22 -1.67
C TYR A 173 19.40 -1.33 -2.09
N ARG A 174 19.94 -1.50 -3.31
CA ARG A 174 21.05 -0.71 -3.85
C ARG A 174 20.73 -0.19 -5.26
N PRO A 175 21.24 0.99 -5.66
CA PRO A 175 21.03 1.51 -7.01
C PRO A 175 21.87 0.78 -8.06
N GLY A 176 21.25 0.47 -9.20
CA GLY A 176 21.95 0.08 -10.44
C GLY A 176 22.09 1.27 -11.40
N SER A 177 22.05 1.01 -12.71
CA SER A 177 22.21 2.05 -13.76
C SER A 177 21.04 2.13 -14.74
N VAL A 178 20.01 1.31 -14.55
CA VAL A 178 18.84 1.22 -15.43
C VAL A 178 17.67 1.97 -14.80
N ALA A 179 17.15 3.01 -15.45
CA ALA A 179 15.92 3.66 -15.01
C ALA A 179 14.76 3.23 -15.90
N PHE A 180 13.59 2.98 -15.30
CA PHE A 180 12.41 2.58 -16.06
C PHE A 180 11.17 3.41 -15.76
N VAL A 181 10.28 3.45 -16.75
CA VAL A 181 8.93 3.99 -16.62
C VAL A 181 7.92 3.02 -17.26
N SER A 182 6.79 2.80 -16.59
CA SER A 182 5.71 1.91 -17.06
C SER A 182 4.32 2.48 -16.72
N LYS A 183 3.28 2.07 -17.46
CA LYS A 183 1.88 2.30 -17.04
C LYS A 183 1.44 1.33 -15.94
N SER A 184 1.77 0.05 -16.08
CA SER A 184 1.29 -1.01 -15.18
C SER A 184 2.09 -1.11 -13.90
N GLY A 185 1.43 -1.00 -12.75
CA GLY A 185 2.04 -1.27 -11.46
C GLY A 185 2.48 -2.73 -11.29
N GLY A 186 1.70 -3.70 -11.78
CA GLY A 186 2.07 -5.12 -11.73
C GLY A 186 3.32 -5.42 -12.56
N LEU A 187 3.35 -4.95 -13.81
CA LEU A 187 4.53 -5.15 -14.67
C LEU A 187 5.74 -4.33 -14.21
N SER A 188 5.57 -3.23 -13.47
CA SER A 188 6.71 -2.54 -12.84
C SER A 188 7.50 -3.45 -11.90
N ASN A 189 6.81 -4.37 -11.19
CA ASN A 189 7.50 -5.33 -10.33
C ASN A 189 8.17 -6.45 -11.13
N GLU A 190 7.58 -6.85 -12.25
CA GLU A 190 8.25 -7.78 -13.18
C GLU A 190 9.46 -7.14 -13.86
N LEU A 191 9.41 -5.84 -14.17
CA LEU A 191 10.57 -5.09 -14.67
C LEU A 191 11.70 -5.07 -13.64
N ASN A 192 11.41 -4.89 -12.35
CA ASN A 192 12.43 -5.03 -11.30
C ASN A 192 13.14 -6.39 -11.40
N ASN A 193 12.38 -7.48 -11.51
CA ASN A 193 12.91 -8.84 -11.65
C ASN A 193 13.72 -9.01 -12.95
N ILE A 194 13.18 -8.63 -14.10
CA ILE A 194 13.87 -8.73 -15.40
C ILE A 194 15.17 -7.93 -15.40
N ILE A 195 15.12 -6.67 -14.97
CA ILE A 195 16.29 -5.77 -14.94
C ILE A 195 17.36 -6.32 -13.99
N SER A 196 16.99 -6.80 -12.79
CA SER A 196 17.93 -7.34 -11.82
C SER A 196 18.70 -8.58 -12.32
N ARG A 197 18.08 -9.38 -13.21
CA ARG A 197 18.70 -10.57 -13.80
C ARG A 197 19.54 -10.27 -15.05
N ASN A 198 19.29 -9.14 -15.70
CA ASN A 198 19.88 -8.81 -17.01
C ASN A 198 20.80 -7.58 -16.97
N SER A 199 21.03 -6.95 -15.82
CA SER A 199 21.88 -5.77 -15.64
C SER A 199 22.39 -5.66 -14.20
N ASN A 200 23.07 -4.55 -13.83
CA ASN A 200 23.42 -4.26 -12.43
C ASN A 200 22.22 -3.85 -11.56
N GLY A 201 21.03 -3.68 -12.13
CA GLY A 201 19.80 -3.41 -11.39
C GLY A 201 19.18 -2.04 -11.70
N VAL A 202 18.09 -1.76 -10.99
CA VAL A 202 17.30 -0.54 -11.17
C VAL A 202 17.96 0.64 -10.45
N TYR A 203 18.05 1.78 -11.11
CA TYR A 203 18.41 3.07 -10.50
C TYR A 203 17.17 3.81 -9.98
N GLU A 204 16.13 3.94 -10.81
CA GLU A 204 14.82 4.50 -10.44
C GLU A 204 13.74 3.90 -11.35
N GLY A 205 12.62 3.50 -10.77
CA GLY A 205 11.49 2.90 -11.47
C GLY A 205 10.18 3.57 -11.09
N ILE A 206 9.43 4.09 -12.06
CA ILE A 206 8.15 4.75 -11.83
C ILE A 206 7.04 4.06 -12.63
N ALA A 207 5.93 3.76 -11.97
CA ALA A 207 4.68 3.44 -12.63
C ALA A 207 3.80 4.71 -12.71
N ILE A 208 3.53 5.22 -13.91
CA ILE A 208 2.73 6.45 -14.08
C ILE A 208 1.23 6.23 -13.84
N GLY A 209 0.78 4.97 -13.92
CA GLY A 209 -0.60 4.56 -13.69
C GLY A 209 -1.38 4.27 -14.98
N GLY A 210 -2.46 3.50 -14.84
CA GLY A 210 -3.27 3.01 -15.97
C GLY A 210 -4.40 3.94 -16.41
N ASP A 211 -4.58 5.08 -15.75
CA ASP A 211 -5.63 6.06 -16.09
C ASP A 211 -5.32 6.76 -17.43
N ARG A 212 -6.37 7.19 -18.15
CA ARG A 212 -6.24 7.87 -19.45
C ARG A 212 -5.40 9.15 -19.40
N TYR A 213 -5.49 9.88 -18.29
CA TYR A 213 -4.76 11.13 -18.07
C TYR A 213 -3.89 10.95 -16.82
N PRO A 214 -2.69 10.37 -16.94
CA PRO A 214 -1.79 10.27 -15.80
C PRO A 214 -1.29 11.67 -15.40
N GLY A 215 -0.97 11.83 -14.11
CA GLY A 215 -0.47 13.07 -13.53
C GLY A 215 0.84 13.54 -14.15
N THR A 216 1.72 12.58 -14.42
CA THR A 216 2.94 12.72 -15.20
C THR A 216 2.98 11.62 -16.26
N THR A 217 3.60 11.93 -17.38
CA THR A 217 3.63 11.08 -18.57
C THR A 217 4.97 10.34 -18.69
N PHE A 218 5.09 9.47 -19.69
CA PHE A 218 6.35 8.79 -19.99
C PHE A 218 7.50 9.76 -20.24
N ILE A 219 7.27 10.80 -21.04
CA ILE A 219 8.31 11.74 -21.43
C ILE A 219 8.81 12.54 -20.22
N ASP A 220 7.94 12.88 -19.28
CA ASP A 220 8.32 13.60 -18.06
C ASP A 220 9.39 12.84 -17.27
N HIS A 221 9.21 11.54 -17.07
CA HIS A 221 10.19 10.73 -16.34
C HIS A 221 11.43 10.40 -17.18
N LEU A 222 11.28 10.12 -18.48
CA LEU A 222 12.41 9.84 -19.37
C LEU A 222 13.36 11.05 -19.49
N LEU A 223 12.84 12.28 -19.52
CA LEU A 223 13.68 13.49 -19.54
C LEU A 223 14.43 13.69 -18.21
N ARG A 224 13.81 13.36 -17.07
CA ARG A 224 14.54 13.36 -15.78
C ARG A 224 15.67 12.33 -15.81
N TYR A 225 15.38 11.12 -16.27
CA TYR A 225 16.38 10.05 -16.37
C TYR A 225 17.49 10.37 -17.36
N GLU A 226 17.18 11.07 -18.46
CA GLU A 226 18.19 11.58 -19.39
C GLU A 226 19.11 12.60 -18.71
N ALA A 227 18.56 13.49 -17.89
CA ALA A 227 19.33 14.51 -17.18
C ALA A 227 20.14 13.96 -15.99
N ASP A 228 19.73 12.84 -15.38
CA ASP A 228 20.45 12.25 -14.25
C ASP A 228 21.72 11.52 -14.72
N PRO A 229 22.93 11.96 -14.33
CA PRO A 229 24.18 11.35 -14.79
C PRO A 229 24.37 9.91 -14.33
N GLU A 230 23.72 9.45 -13.25
CA GLU A 230 23.87 8.08 -12.75
C GLU A 230 23.07 7.06 -13.59
N VAL A 231 22.04 7.52 -14.31
CA VAL A 231 21.28 6.70 -15.24
C VAL A 231 22.04 6.53 -16.54
N LYS A 232 22.23 5.28 -16.97
CA LYS A 232 22.94 4.94 -18.21
C LYS A 232 22.04 4.26 -19.25
N ILE A 233 20.97 3.60 -18.83
CA ILE A 233 20.01 2.91 -19.70
C ILE A 233 18.60 3.35 -19.33
N LEU A 234 17.82 3.69 -20.34
CA LEU A 234 16.40 4.01 -20.21
C LEU A 234 15.57 2.80 -20.65
N VAL A 235 14.61 2.42 -19.82
CA VAL A 235 13.67 1.33 -20.11
C VAL A 235 12.24 1.88 -20.08
N PHE A 236 11.50 1.55 -21.12
CA PHE A 236 10.16 2.05 -21.35
C PHE A 236 9.22 0.88 -21.62
N LEU A 237 8.12 0.80 -20.87
CA LEU A 237 7.08 -0.21 -21.05
C LEU A 237 5.70 0.46 -21.21
N GLY A 238 5.33 0.67 -22.47
CA GLY A 238 4.05 1.25 -22.91
C GLY A 238 2.93 0.24 -23.03
N GLU A 239 1.77 0.72 -23.46
CA GLU A 239 0.55 -0.07 -23.60
C GLU A 239 -0.26 0.36 -24.84
N VAL A 240 -1.19 -0.49 -25.27
CA VAL A 240 -2.23 -0.12 -26.23
C VAL A 240 -3.10 1.03 -25.70
N GLY A 241 -3.57 1.91 -26.60
CA GLY A 241 -4.45 3.03 -26.26
C GLY A 241 -3.72 4.34 -25.94
N GLY A 242 -4.26 5.46 -26.41
CA GLY A 242 -3.61 6.77 -26.31
C GLY A 242 -2.38 6.93 -27.21
N VAL A 243 -1.69 8.07 -27.08
CA VAL A 243 -0.60 8.48 -27.98
C VAL A 243 0.66 8.97 -27.24
N ASP A 244 0.73 8.78 -25.93
CA ASP A 244 1.83 9.27 -25.07
C ASP A 244 3.21 8.80 -25.56
N GLU A 245 3.28 7.60 -26.15
CA GLU A 245 4.50 6.98 -26.67
C GLU A 245 5.09 7.72 -27.89
N TYR A 246 4.26 8.42 -28.65
CA TYR A 246 4.73 9.16 -29.81
C TYR A 246 5.53 10.40 -29.42
N GLU A 247 5.28 10.99 -28.24
CA GLU A 247 6.09 12.07 -27.70
C GLU A 247 7.52 11.59 -27.39
N VAL A 248 7.65 10.34 -26.91
CA VAL A 248 8.95 9.70 -26.69
C VAL A 248 9.69 9.47 -28.01
N ALA A 249 8.97 8.99 -29.04
CA ALA A 249 9.53 8.85 -30.38
C ALA A 249 9.95 10.22 -30.98
N GLY A 250 9.19 11.27 -30.73
CA GLY A 250 9.54 12.65 -31.10
C GLY A 250 10.83 13.11 -30.40
N ALA A 251 10.92 12.93 -29.08
CA ALA A 251 12.09 13.31 -28.30
C ALA A 251 13.38 12.59 -28.72
N LEU A 252 13.29 11.33 -29.15
CA LEU A 252 14.41 10.61 -29.76
C LEU A 252 14.85 11.22 -31.08
N ARG A 253 13.90 11.52 -31.99
CA ARG A 253 14.22 12.13 -33.30
C ARG A 253 14.82 13.53 -33.16
N GLU A 254 14.37 14.29 -32.16
CA GLU A 254 14.88 15.63 -31.84
C GLU A 254 16.24 15.59 -31.12
N GLY A 255 16.75 14.41 -30.73
CA GLY A 255 18.00 14.28 -29.97
C GLY A 255 17.90 14.76 -28.53
N ARG A 256 16.68 14.90 -27.99
CA ARG A 256 16.45 15.24 -26.56
C ARG A 256 16.69 14.05 -25.64
N ILE A 257 16.57 12.83 -26.16
CA ILE A 257 16.97 11.60 -25.50
C ILE A 257 18.14 11.03 -26.28
N THR A 258 19.30 10.93 -25.63
CA THR A 258 20.55 10.46 -26.23
C THR A 258 21.04 9.14 -25.61
N LYS A 259 20.60 8.83 -24.38
CA LYS A 259 20.91 7.54 -23.76
C LYS A 259 20.18 6.39 -24.45
N PRO A 260 20.73 5.16 -24.43
CA PRO A 260 20.06 3.99 -24.99
C PRO A 260 18.67 3.79 -24.38
N LEU A 261 17.64 3.86 -25.22
CA LEU A 261 16.25 3.62 -24.84
C LEU A 261 15.80 2.24 -25.33
N ILE A 262 15.41 1.38 -24.40
CA ILE A 262 14.82 0.06 -24.68
C ILE A 262 13.32 0.16 -24.43
N ALA A 263 12.54 -0.19 -25.43
CA ALA A 263 11.13 0.15 -25.47
C ALA A 263 10.25 -1.02 -25.91
N TRP A 264 9.12 -1.22 -25.24
CA TRP A 264 8.10 -2.17 -25.68
C TRP A 264 6.70 -1.70 -25.29
N CYS A 265 5.78 -1.71 -26.25
CA CYS A 265 4.35 -1.50 -26.01
C CYS A 265 3.62 -2.85 -25.99
N ILE A 266 2.96 -3.15 -24.87
CA ILE A 266 2.14 -4.36 -24.72
C ILE A 266 0.74 -4.18 -25.36
N GLY A 267 0.02 -5.29 -25.56
CA GLY A 267 -1.33 -5.25 -26.17
C GLY A 267 -1.35 -5.53 -27.68
N THR A 268 -0.32 -6.19 -28.22
CA THR A 268 -0.24 -6.59 -29.63
C THR A 268 -1.36 -7.56 -30.04
N CYS A 269 -1.92 -8.31 -29.08
CA CYS A 269 -3.07 -9.20 -29.32
C CYS A 269 -4.36 -8.45 -29.69
N ALA A 270 -4.45 -7.14 -29.43
CA ALA A 270 -5.64 -6.33 -29.74
C ALA A 270 -6.10 -6.49 -31.21
N ARG A 271 -5.15 -6.63 -32.14
CA ARG A 271 -5.42 -6.82 -33.58
C ARG A 271 -6.09 -8.16 -33.92
N ILE A 272 -5.91 -9.17 -33.08
CA ILE A 272 -6.45 -10.52 -33.31
C ILE A 272 -7.95 -10.54 -32.97
N PHE A 273 -8.41 -9.63 -32.12
CA PHE A 273 -9.81 -9.56 -31.73
C PHE A 273 -10.68 -8.92 -32.83
N PRO A 274 -11.86 -9.49 -33.12
CA PRO A 274 -12.76 -8.97 -34.16
C PRO A 274 -13.48 -7.68 -33.78
N SER A 275 -13.47 -7.29 -32.50
CA SER A 275 -14.11 -6.10 -31.97
C SER A 275 -13.14 -5.32 -31.09
N GLU A 276 -13.42 -4.03 -30.88
CA GLU A 276 -12.70 -3.21 -29.91
C GLU A 276 -12.83 -3.83 -28.51
N VAL A 277 -11.67 -4.05 -27.85
CA VAL A 277 -11.59 -4.60 -26.50
C VAL A 277 -11.00 -3.56 -25.59
N GLN A 278 -11.76 -3.14 -24.58
CA GLN A 278 -11.23 -2.40 -23.44
C GLN A 278 -10.47 -3.38 -22.56
N PHE A 279 -9.17 -3.15 -22.38
CA PHE A 279 -8.37 -3.91 -21.41
C PHE A 279 -8.53 -3.33 -20.00
N GLY A 280 -7.95 -4.01 -19.00
CA GLY A 280 -8.20 -3.74 -17.58
C GLY A 280 -7.92 -2.29 -17.15
N HIS A 281 -6.85 -1.67 -17.67
CA HIS A 281 -6.57 -0.26 -17.39
C HIS A 281 -7.54 0.66 -18.13
N ALA A 282 -7.98 1.74 -17.49
CA ALA A 282 -8.93 2.68 -18.07
C ALA A 282 -8.47 3.30 -19.40
N GLY A 283 -7.16 3.55 -19.56
CA GLY A 283 -6.57 4.08 -20.80
C GLY A 283 -6.32 3.04 -21.90
N ALA A 284 -6.50 1.74 -21.63
CA ALA A 284 -6.10 0.66 -22.52
C ALA A 284 -7.18 0.27 -23.54
N LEU A 285 -7.52 1.24 -24.39
CA LEU A 285 -8.44 1.09 -25.52
C LEU A 285 -7.86 1.83 -26.73
N ALA A 286 -7.71 1.14 -27.85
CA ALA A 286 -7.30 1.76 -29.10
C ALA A 286 -8.54 2.25 -29.87
N GLY A 287 -8.74 3.57 -29.94
CA GLY A 287 -9.79 4.18 -30.77
C GLY A 287 -9.41 4.36 -32.23
N GLY A 288 -8.16 4.06 -32.61
CA GLY A 288 -7.65 4.19 -33.97
C GLY A 288 -6.35 3.41 -34.21
N ALA A 289 -5.95 3.29 -35.48
CA ALA A 289 -4.79 2.48 -35.88
C ALA A 289 -3.46 2.95 -35.23
N SER A 290 -3.30 4.25 -35.00
CA SER A 290 -2.13 4.82 -34.30
C SER A 290 -2.08 4.46 -32.81
N GLU A 291 -3.21 4.12 -32.20
CA GLU A 291 -3.25 3.77 -30.78
C GLU A 291 -2.92 2.28 -30.53
N THR A 292 -2.69 1.52 -31.60
CA THR A 292 -2.31 0.10 -31.50
C THR A 292 -0.88 -0.06 -31.01
N ALA A 293 -0.63 -1.11 -30.22
CA ALA A 293 0.70 -1.41 -29.71
C ALA A 293 1.72 -1.66 -30.84
N GLU A 294 1.31 -2.29 -31.94
CA GLU A 294 2.17 -2.54 -33.11
C GLU A 294 2.61 -1.22 -33.78
N ALA A 295 1.69 -0.27 -34.00
CA ALA A 295 2.02 1.03 -34.58
C ALA A 295 2.97 1.84 -33.69
N LYS A 296 2.77 1.81 -32.37
CA LYS A 296 3.67 2.45 -31.41
C LYS A 296 5.06 1.81 -31.39
N ASN A 297 5.13 0.47 -31.38
CA ASN A 297 6.40 -0.27 -31.45
C ASN A 297 7.16 0.04 -32.76
N ALA A 298 6.47 0.15 -33.88
CA ALA A 298 7.07 0.55 -35.16
C ALA A 298 7.62 1.99 -35.10
N ALA A 299 6.83 2.95 -34.61
CA ALA A 299 7.23 4.34 -34.51
C ALA A 299 8.43 4.56 -33.58
N LEU A 300 8.48 3.84 -32.46
CA LEU A 300 9.62 3.87 -31.53
C LEU A 300 10.88 3.27 -32.16
N ARG A 301 10.75 2.17 -32.90
CA ARG A 301 11.87 1.54 -33.63
C ARG A 301 12.42 2.46 -34.71
N GLU A 302 11.55 3.13 -35.48
CA GLU A 302 11.95 4.12 -36.50
C GLU A 302 12.62 5.36 -35.89
N ALA A 303 12.24 5.72 -34.66
CA ALA A 303 12.87 6.82 -33.93
C ALA A 303 14.25 6.46 -33.34
N GLY A 304 14.67 5.20 -33.41
CA GLY A 304 15.98 4.74 -32.91
C GLY A 304 15.94 4.05 -31.54
N ALA A 305 14.76 3.78 -30.97
CA ALA A 305 14.65 2.96 -29.77
C ALA A 305 14.97 1.49 -30.06
N ILE A 306 15.51 0.78 -29.07
CA ILE A 306 15.74 -0.65 -29.12
C ILE A 306 14.43 -1.35 -28.78
N VAL A 307 13.69 -1.77 -29.82
CA VAL A 307 12.39 -2.44 -29.68
C VAL A 307 12.52 -3.92 -30.05
N PRO A 308 12.45 -4.86 -29.08
CA PRO A 308 12.53 -6.30 -29.35
C PRO A 308 11.34 -6.79 -30.16
N THR A 309 11.35 -8.07 -30.59
CA THR A 309 10.24 -8.63 -31.38
C THR A 309 9.05 -9.06 -30.53
N SER A 310 9.31 -9.40 -29.26
CA SER A 310 8.31 -9.81 -28.27
C SER A 310 8.73 -9.37 -26.87
N PHE A 311 7.80 -9.46 -25.91
CA PHE A 311 8.10 -9.21 -24.49
C PHE A 311 9.10 -10.21 -23.90
N GLU A 312 9.17 -11.44 -24.43
CA GLU A 312 10.11 -12.47 -23.95
C GLU A 312 11.57 -12.10 -24.23
N GLU A 313 11.81 -11.39 -25.34
CA GLU A 313 13.14 -10.89 -25.72
C GLU A 313 13.52 -9.60 -24.99
N PHE A 314 12.63 -9.01 -24.18
CA PHE A 314 12.85 -7.73 -23.51
C PHE A 314 14.05 -7.78 -22.55
N GLY A 315 14.19 -8.87 -21.78
CA GLY A 315 15.34 -9.08 -20.91
C GLY A 315 16.65 -9.22 -21.70
N GLN A 316 16.63 -9.87 -22.86
CA GLN A 316 17.81 -10.02 -23.71
C GLN A 316 18.25 -8.69 -24.31
N ALA A 317 17.30 -7.82 -24.71
CA ALA A 317 17.60 -6.48 -25.18
C ALA A 317 18.32 -5.67 -24.07
N ILE A 318 17.80 -5.71 -22.85
CA ILE A 318 18.43 -5.08 -21.67
C ILE A 318 19.85 -5.61 -21.45
N GLN A 319 20.03 -6.94 -21.48
CA GLN A 319 21.33 -7.55 -21.26
C GLN A 319 22.36 -7.15 -22.33
N ARG A 320 21.96 -7.11 -23.59
CA ARG A 320 22.86 -6.72 -24.70
C ARG A 320 23.31 -5.27 -24.57
N THR A 321 22.38 -4.35 -24.34
CA THR A 321 22.70 -2.92 -24.14
C THR A 321 23.56 -2.71 -22.90
N TYR A 322 23.26 -3.41 -21.80
CA TYR A 322 24.05 -3.34 -20.58
C TYR A 322 25.50 -3.77 -20.82
N ARG A 323 25.71 -4.92 -21.47
CA ARG A 323 27.06 -5.43 -21.79
C ARG A 323 27.84 -4.47 -22.69
N ASP A 324 27.23 -3.91 -23.74
CA ASP A 324 27.87 -2.90 -24.59
C ASP A 324 28.39 -1.70 -23.78
N LEU A 325 27.58 -1.20 -22.85
CA LEU A 325 27.97 -0.06 -22.01
C LEU A 325 29.05 -0.42 -20.97
N VAL A 326 29.09 -1.66 -20.50
CA VAL A 326 30.17 -2.17 -19.64
C VAL A 326 31.47 -2.31 -20.44
N ASP A 327 31.42 -2.89 -21.63
CA ASP A 327 32.58 -3.07 -22.52
C ASP A 327 33.18 -1.72 -22.95
N ARG A 328 32.33 -0.70 -23.12
CA ARG A 328 32.74 0.68 -23.40
C ARG A 328 33.23 1.45 -22.17
N GLY A 329 33.19 0.84 -20.98
CA GLY A 329 33.60 1.47 -19.72
C GLY A 329 32.68 2.58 -19.21
N ILE A 330 31.47 2.69 -19.75
CA ILE A 330 30.47 3.69 -19.32
C ILE A 330 29.80 3.25 -18.01
N ILE A 331 29.54 1.94 -17.87
CA ILE A 331 29.07 1.33 -16.64
C ILE A 331 30.25 0.60 -16.00
N ILE A 332 30.50 0.90 -14.72
CA ILE A 332 31.52 0.23 -13.92
C ILE A 332 30.80 -0.65 -12.91
N GLU A 333 30.99 -1.95 -13.01
CA GLU A 333 30.40 -2.91 -12.06
C GLU A 333 31.03 -2.74 -10.69
N ARG A 334 30.18 -2.68 -9.66
CA ARG A 334 30.58 -2.59 -8.26
C ARG A 334 30.30 -3.92 -7.57
N PRO A 335 31.12 -4.31 -6.56
CA PRO A 335 30.81 -5.45 -5.72
C PRO A 335 29.39 -5.34 -5.12
N GLU A 336 28.69 -6.47 -5.03
CA GLU A 336 27.36 -6.52 -4.43
C GLU A 336 27.48 -6.30 -2.90
N PRO A 337 26.82 -5.29 -2.33
CA PRO A 337 26.81 -5.11 -0.88
C PRO A 337 25.88 -6.14 -0.23
N GLU A 338 26.20 -6.59 0.98
CA GLU A 338 25.30 -7.43 1.76
C GLU A 338 24.27 -6.55 2.49
N PRO A 339 22.96 -6.75 2.28
CA PRO A 339 21.96 -5.97 2.97
C PRO A 339 21.84 -6.38 4.46
N PRO A 340 21.49 -5.45 5.35
CA PRO A 340 21.11 -5.78 6.72
C PRO A 340 20.00 -6.83 6.77
N THR A 341 20.08 -7.73 7.74
CA THR A 341 19.07 -8.77 7.93
C THR A 341 17.93 -8.26 8.81
N ILE A 342 16.69 -8.54 8.39
CA ILE A 342 15.48 -8.29 9.17
C ILE A 342 14.91 -9.66 9.57
N PRO A 343 14.53 -9.87 10.85
CA PRO A 343 13.89 -11.10 11.25
C PRO A 343 12.58 -11.33 10.51
N MET A 344 12.26 -12.61 10.28
CA MET A 344 10.99 -12.99 9.71
C MET A 344 9.84 -12.64 10.65
N ASP A 345 8.76 -12.08 10.10
CA ASP A 345 7.55 -11.79 10.86
C ASP A 345 6.96 -13.07 11.49
N TYR A 346 6.53 -12.97 12.74
CA TYR A 346 5.99 -14.10 13.50
C TYR A 346 4.78 -14.75 12.81
N ALA A 347 3.86 -13.93 12.27
CA ALA A 347 2.66 -14.46 11.61
C ALA A 347 3.00 -15.16 10.29
N TRP A 348 4.06 -14.73 9.60
CA TRP A 348 4.57 -15.41 8.41
C TRP A 348 5.25 -16.74 8.77
N ALA A 349 6.14 -16.73 9.76
CA ALA A 349 6.82 -17.94 10.24
C ALA A 349 5.83 -19.00 10.75
N GLN A 350 4.77 -18.58 11.45
CA GLN A 350 3.71 -19.47 11.91
C GLN A 350 2.89 -20.05 10.74
N ARG A 351 2.56 -19.23 9.74
CA ARG A 351 1.83 -19.70 8.54
C ARG A 351 2.64 -20.72 7.73
N MET A 352 3.95 -20.53 7.64
CA MET A 352 4.87 -21.46 6.97
C MET A 352 5.18 -22.71 7.81
N GLY A 353 4.69 -22.79 9.04
CA GLY A 353 4.95 -23.92 9.93
C GLY A 353 6.41 -24.02 10.43
N LEU A 354 7.18 -22.94 10.30
CA LEU A 354 8.59 -22.88 10.72
C LEU A 354 8.73 -22.81 12.25
N ILE A 355 7.70 -22.28 12.92
CA ILE A 355 7.65 -22.14 14.37
C ILE A 355 6.32 -22.65 14.91
N ARG A 356 6.33 -23.05 16.18
CA ARG A 356 5.12 -23.40 16.94
C ARG A 356 5.10 -22.57 18.22
N LYS A 357 3.97 -21.91 18.48
CA LYS A 357 3.68 -21.27 19.76
C LYS A 357 2.54 -22.03 20.43
N SER A 358 2.69 -22.37 21.71
CA SER A 358 1.62 -22.96 22.50
C SER A 358 0.49 -21.94 22.68
N ALA A 359 -0.76 -22.40 22.54
CA ALA A 359 -1.91 -21.58 22.86
C ALA A 359 -1.97 -21.35 24.38
N ASN A 360 -2.14 -20.10 24.79
CA ASN A 360 -2.26 -19.73 26.21
C ASN A 360 -3.67 -19.98 26.76
N PHE A 361 -4.66 -20.06 25.86
CA PHE A 361 -6.07 -20.21 26.19
C PHE A 361 -6.69 -21.33 25.36
N ILE A 362 -7.65 -22.03 25.95
CA ILE A 362 -8.45 -23.06 25.30
C ILE A 362 -9.92 -22.62 25.44
N ASN A 363 -10.62 -22.48 24.32
CA ASN A 363 -12.07 -22.23 24.28
C ASN A 363 -12.75 -23.43 23.61
N THR A 364 -13.74 -24.01 24.30
CA THR A 364 -14.53 -25.15 23.81
C THR A 364 -16.02 -24.82 23.65
N VAL A 365 -16.45 -23.60 23.97
CA VAL A 365 -17.88 -23.24 24.01
C VAL A 365 -18.36 -22.52 22.75
N SER A 366 -17.47 -21.75 22.10
CA SER A 366 -17.79 -21.04 20.87
C SER A 366 -16.60 -20.93 19.92
N ASP A 367 -16.87 -20.81 18.62
CA ASP A 367 -15.88 -20.48 17.60
C ASP A 367 -16.46 -19.42 16.64
N ASP A 368 -15.80 -18.26 16.59
CA ASP A 368 -16.16 -17.10 15.79
C ASP A 368 -15.15 -16.82 14.65
N ARG A 369 -14.16 -17.69 14.46
CA ARG A 369 -13.08 -17.50 13.48
C ARG A 369 -13.49 -17.94 12.06
N GLY A 370 -14.52 -18.78 11.95
CA GLY A 370 -15.03 -19.30 10.69
C GLY A 370 -15.95 -18.31 9.96
N GLU A 371 -16.56 -18.77 8.87
CA GLU A 371 -17.57 -17.99 8.13
C GLU A 371 -18.86 -17.79 8.93
N GLU A 372 -19.12 -18.68 9.88
CA GLU A 372 -20.31 -18.69 10.71
C GLU A 372 -19.94 -18.87 12.18
N LEU A 373 -20.67 -18.20 13.07
CA LEU A 373 -20.55 -18.38 14.51
C LEU A 373 -21.05 -19.77 14.91
N ILE A 374 -20.26 -20.47 15.73
CA ILE A 374 -20.57 -21.82 16.21
C ILE A 374 -20.71 -21.79 17.73
N TYR A 375 -21.79 -22.40 18.26
CA TYR A 375 -22.00 -22.67 19.69
C TYR A 375 -21.90 -24.17 19.96
N ALA A 376 -20.85 -24.59 20.67
CA ALA A 376 -20.57 -25.99 21.00
C ALA A 376 -20.75 -26.95 19.81
N GLY A 377 -20.23 -26.58 18.64
CA GLY A 377 -20.33 -27.35 17.39
C GLY A 377 -21.61 -27.14 16.57
N MET A 378 -22.61 -26.42 17.08
CA MET A 378 -23.82 -26.07 16.34
C MET A 378 -23.68 -24.68 15.69
N PRO A 379 -23.79 -24.56 14.35
CA PRO A 379 -23.79 -23.27 13.66
C PRO A 379 -24.98 -22.41 14.08
N ILE A 380 -24.80 -21.08 14.11
CA ILE A 380 -25.82 -20.14 14.59
C ILE A 380 -27.10 -20.19 13.75
N THR A 381 -27.01 -20.43 12.44
CA THR A 381 -28.17 -20.63 11.56
C THR A 381 -28.99 -21.86 11.97
N GLN A 382 -28.33 -22.93 12.40
CA GLN A 382 -29.00 -24.13 12.89
C GLN A 382 -29.69 -23.88 14.24
N VAL A 383 -29.08 -23.09 15.14
CA VAL A 383 -29.70 -22.66 16.41
C VAL A 383 -31.05 -21.97 16.15
N PHE A 384 -31.12 -21.07 15.17
CA PHE A 384 -32.37 -20.40 14.80
C PHE A 384 -33.34 -21.32 14.04
N LYS A 385 -32.84 -22.16 13.13
CA LYS A 385 -33.66 -23.11 12.36
C LYS A 385 -34.38 -24.12 13.25
N GLU A 386 -33.69 -24.60 14.28
CA GLU A 386 -34.24 -25.57 15.25
C GLU A 386 -35.05 -24.91 16.37
N GLN A 387 -35.14 -23.57 16.39
CA GLN A 387 -35.89 -22.79 17.39
C GLN A 387 -35.58 -23.22 18.83
N ILE A 388 -34.30 -23.45 19.15
CA ILE A 388 -33.93 -24.05 20.44
C ILE A 388 -34.12 -23.12 21.65
N GLY A 389 -34.34 -21.82 21.41
CA GLY A 389 -34.62 -20.80 22.41
C GLY A 389 -33.40 -20.38 23.23
N ILE A 390 -33.60 -19.46 24.18
CA ILE A 390 -32.53 -18.98 25.09
C ILE A 390 -32.04 -20.13 25.96
N GLY A 391 -32.95 -21.00 26.42
CA GLY A 391 -32.58 -22.20 27.17
C GLY A 391 -31.72 -23.17 26.36
N GLY A 392 -31.93 -23.25 25.04
CA GLY A 392 -31.08 -24.01 24.12
C GLY A 392 -29.70 -23.41 23.91
N VAL A 393 -29.60 -22.08 23.78
CA VAL A 393 -28.31 -21.39 23.66
C VAL A 393 -27.50 -21.53 24.95
N ILE A 394 -28.11 -21.31 26.12
CA ILE A 394 -27.49 -21.54 27.43
C ILE A 394 -27.02 -22.99 27.53
N SER A 395 -27.82 -23.93 27.03
CA SER A 395 -27.45 -25.34 27.01
C SER A 395 -26.16 -25.60 26.24
N LEU A 396 -26.03 -25.03 25.05
CA LEU A 396 -24.84 -25.17 24.22
C LEU A 396 -23.63 -24.48 24.87
N LEU A 397 -23.78 -23.23 25.34
CA LEU A 397 -22.66 -22.45 25.86
C LEU A 397 -22.17 -22.92 27.23
N TRP A 398 -23.07 -23.29 28.14
CA TRP A 398 -22.70 -23.66 29.52
C TRP A 398 -22.45 -25.15 29.69
N PHE A 399 -23.19 -26.00 28.98
CA PHE A 399 -23.07 -27.46 29.11
C PHE A 399 -22.43 -28.13 27.90
N THR A 400 -22.05 -27.38 26.85
CA THR A 400 -21.42 -27.91 25.62
C THR A 400 -22.24 -29.00 24.93
N ARG A 401 -23.56 -29.00 25.11
CA ARG A 401 -24.48 -29.99 24.53
C ARG A 401 -25.89 -29.43 24.40
N LEU A 402 -26.68 -29.94 23.48
CA LEU A 402 -28.09 -29.59 23.37
C LEU A 402 -28.94 -30.43 24.33
N LEU A 403 -29.49 -29.80 25.36
CA LEU A 403 -30.37 -30.45 26.33
C LEU A 403 -31.77 -30.73 25.75
N PRO A 404 -32.48 -31.73 26.29
CA PRO A 404 -33.86 -32.01 25.89
C PRO A 404 -34.78 -30.79 26.06
N GLY A 405 -35.87 -30.74 25.27
CA GLY A 405 -36.78 -29.59 25.23
C GLY A 405 -37.36 -29.18 26.58
N TYR A 406 -37.70 -30.15 27.45
CA TYR A 406 -38.21 -29.85 28.79
C TYR A 406 -37.17 -29.16 29.68
N ALA A 407 -35.90 -29.53 29.57
CA ALA A 407 -34.81 -28.96 30.36
C ALA A 407 -34.48 -27.54 29.89
N ARG A 408 -34.49 -27.32 28.57
CA ARG A 408 -34.37 -25.98 27.97
C ARG A 408 -35.48 -25.05 28.47
N LYS A 409 -36.72 -25.53 28.47
CA LYS A 409 -37.87 -24.77 28.97
C LYS A 409 -37.81 -24.52 30.48
N LEU A 410 -37.30 -25.47 31.26
CA LEU A 410 -37.07 -25.28 32.69
C LEU A 410 -36.04 -24.16 32.94
N ILE A 411 -34.94 -24.12 32.19
CA ILE A 411 -33.94 -23.03 32.28
C ILE A 411 -34.62 -21.68 32.04
N GLU A 412 -35.43 -21.56 30.99
CA GLU A 412 -36.17 -20.33 30.69
C GLU A 412 -37.17 -19.96 31.80
N MET A 413 -37.87 -20.94 32.38
CA MET A 413 -38.77 -20.69 33.52
C MET A 413 -38.03 -20.20 34.75
N VAL A 414 -36.87 -20.76 35.06
CA VAL A 414 -36.05 -20.30 36.18
C VAL A 414 -35.65 -18.84 35.97
N ILE A 415 -35.18 -18.48 34.77
CA ILE A 415 -34.81 -17.10 34.44
C ILE A 415 -36.00 -16.15 34.64
N MET A 416 -37.21 -16.52 34.17
CA MET A 416 -38.40 -15.69 34.35
C MET A 416 -38.80 -15.53 35.82
N LEU A 417 -38.69 -16.59 36.62
CA LEU A 417 -39.03 -16.55 38.06
C LEU A 417 -38.02 -15.76 38.89
N THR A 418 -36.75 -15.73 38.48
CA THR A 418 -35.68 -15.03 39.20
C THR A 418 -35.37 -13.65 38.63
N ALA A 419 -36.17 -13.16 37.68
CA ALA A 419 -35.86 -11.92 36.95
C ALA A 419 -35.79 -10.70 37.86
N ASP A 420 -36.75 -10.54 38.78
CA ASP A 420 -36.74 -9.54 39.84
C ASP A 420 -37.68 -9.99 40.97
N ARG A 421 -37.46 -9.51 42.19
CA ARG A 421 -38.32 -9.78 43.34
C ARG A 421 -38.84 -8.49 43.95
N ASP A 422 -37.94 -7.64 44.42
CA ASP A 422 -38.24 -6.34 45.00
C ASP A 422 -36.95 -5.50 45.17
N PRO A 423 -37.06 -4.15 45.21
CA PRO A 423 -35.90 -3.26 45.28
C PRO A 423 -35.20 -3.24 46.65
N GLN A 424 -35.69 -3.97 47.66
CA GLN A 424 -35.05 -4.04 48.99
C GLN A 424 -34.02 -5.17 49.06
N ALA A 425 -33.98 -6.06 48.06
CA ALA A 425 -32.92 -7.03 47.92
C ALA A 425 -31.55 -6.33 47.76
N SER A 426 -30.52 -6.84 48.44
CA SER A 426 -29.21 -6.17 48.51
C SER A 426 -28.63 -5.80 47.15
N GLY A 427 -28.71 -6.69 46.16
CA GLY A 427 -28.25 -6.42 44.79
C GLY A 427 -29.04 -5.29 44.13
N ALA A 428 -30.38 -5.36 44.15
CA ALA A 428 -31.24 -4.32 43.58
C ALA A 428 -31.04 -2.96 44.26
N MET A 429 -30.89 -2.93 45.59
CA MET A 429 -30.60 -1.71 46.35
C MET A 429 -29.24 -1.11 45.95
N ASN A 430 -28.19 -1.92 45.77
CA ASN A 430 -26.90 -1.46 45.26
C ASN A 430 -27.03 -0.91 43.83
N THR A 431 -27.71 -1.62 42.91
CA THR A 431 -27.98 -1.14 41.54
C THR A 431 -28.72 0.18 41.53
N ILE A 432 -29.60 0.45 42.49
CA ILE A 432 -30.37 1.70 42.56
C ILE A 432 -29.53 2.85 43.13
N ILE A 433 -28.71 2.58 44.15
CA ILE A 433 -27.91 3.60 44.84
C ILE A 433 -26.70 4.03 44.00
N THR A 434 -26.05 3.09 43.32
CA THR A 434 -24.84 3.32 42.53
C THR A 434 -25.02 4.41 41.45
N PRO A 435 -26.03 4.36 40.57
CA PRO A 435 -26.37 5.43 39.63
C PRO A 435 -26.79 6.74 40.32
N GLY A 436 -27.55 6.63 41.42
CA GLY A 436 -28.16 7.76 42.13
C GLY A 436 -27.19 8.66 42.90
N ARG A 437 -25.99 8.17 43.24
CA ARG A 437 -24.96 8.94 43.97
C ARG A 437 -23.75 9.35 43.14
N ALA A 438 -23.45 8.67 42.03
CA ALA A 438 -22.21 8.90 41.27
C ALA A 438 -22.37 9.04 39.73
N ARG A 439 -23.59 8.96 39.18
CA ARG A 439 -23.87 8.87 37.72
C ARG A 439 -22.99 7.86 36.92
N PRO A 440 -22.66 6.65 37.42
CA PRO A 440 -22.07 5.61 36.60
C PRO A 440 -23.01 5.18 35.46
N ASP A 441 -22.42 4.64 34.40
CA ASP A 441 -23.14 4.03 33.30
C ASP A 441 -23.83 2.71 33.72
N PHE A 442 -24.72 2.22 32.88
CA PHE A 442 -25.56 1.05 33.18
C PHE A 442 -24.77 -0.20 33.60
N VAL A 443 -23.58 -0.41 33.01
CA VAL A 443 -22.72 -1.56 33.31
C VAL A 443 -22.15 -1.47 34.73
N ALA A 444 -21.67 -0.29 35.13
CA ALA A 444 -21.16 -0.07 36.48
C ALA A 444 -22.27 -0.20 37.54
N GLY A 445 -23.50 0.23 37.23
CA GLY A 445 -24.67 -0.02 38.10
C GLY A 445 -24.97 -1.50 38.34
N ILE A 446 -24.80 -2.34 37.33
CA ILE A 446 -24.99 -3.80 37.44
C ILE A 446 -23.80 -4.47 38.14
N GLY A 447 -22.57 -4.05 37.84
CA GLY A 447 -21.36 -4.62 38.44
C GLY A 447 -21.37 -4.56 39.98
N ASP A 448 -21.67 -3.38 40.53
CA ASP A 448 -21.75 -3.15 41.98
C ASP A 448 -22.80 -4.00 42.70
N ALA A 449 -23.81 -4.48 41.97
CA ALA A 449 -24.88 -5.33 42.52
C ALA A 449 -24.51 -6.81 42.57
N HIS A 450 -23.56 -7.24 41.73
CA HIS A 450 -23.12 -8.62 41.61
C HIS A 450 -21.79 -8.90 42.33
N ASP A 451 -21.08 -7.87 42.79
CA ASP A 451 -19.87 -8.04 43.60
C ASP A 451 -20.19 -8.51 45.03
N TRP A 452 -19.74 -9.73 45.34
CA TRP A 452 -19.74 -10.26 46.70
C TRP A 452 -18.61 -9.59 47.50
N PRO A 453 -18.86 -8.95 48.66
CA PRO A 453 -17.78 -8.34 49.42
C PRO A 453 -16.77 -9.42 49.84
N ALA A 454 -15.51 -9.25 49.43
CA ALA A 454 -14.38 -10.15 49.72
C ALA A 454 -13.97 -10.20 51.22
N GLY A 455 -14.93 -10.01 52.14
CA GLY A 455 -14.72 -9.83 53.58
C GLY A 455 -15.51 -10.78 54.49
N TRP A 456 -16.18 -11.80 53.97
CA TRP A 456 -16.83 -12.81 54.82
C TRP A 456 -15.79 -13.85 55.30
N ARG A 457 -14.89 -13.44 56.20
CA ARG A 457 -14.25 -14.39 57.10
C ARG A 457 -15.32 -14.83 58.10
N GLY A 458 -15.65 -16.12 58.07
CA GLY A 458 -16.62 -16.72 58.98
C GLY A 458 -16.32 -16.37 60.43
N HIS A 459 -17.37 -15.97 61.15
CA HIS A 459 -17.42 -15.97 62.59
C HIS A 459 -17.83 -17.35 63.10
#